data_AF-A0A8J7G3J1-F1
#
_entry.id   AF-A0A8J7G3J1-F1
#
_cell.length_a   1.000
_cell.length_b   1.000
_cell.length_c   1.000
_cell.angle_alpha   90.00
_cell.angle_beta   90.00
_cell.angle_gamma   90.00
#
_symmetry.space_group_name_H-M   'P 1'
#
loop_
_entity.id
_entity.type
_entity.pdbx_description
1 polymer ?
#
loop_
_entity_poly.entity_id
_entity_poly.type
_entity_poly.pdbx_seq_one_letter_code
_entity_poly.pdbx_strand_id
1 'polypeptide(L)'
;MKDRIVIITTYRNYVNHIAYQMLQIFGDRAHIVATTSEDLDGGHLKREDIIVLSSDILYGIVQPYLHENQNVIIAKREVNVAAAEQLLFLPPKQKILVVNDTKQNADDAVASLKNIFFEHEYVAFGDDPFMEGTYDYILTPGERHLLPKTGTPGIDIGSRILSIDSIREINESLKHRVDLSILHHRNLKSQLFIAKENSPVQYEQLALNATYEGMTIQRFEEIKHEMEALGYLDELVAILYVYVQGKERLQSLGRRRVLQMLHEQNYTFSEQQLRRKLEGLQQLELLLAGSGRSGTKITSLGEQFLQMYREQKEKE
;
A
#
# COMPACT_ATOMS: atom_id res chain seq x y z
N MET A 1 1.82 -11.11 -18.68
CA MET A 1 2.18 -11.32 -17.26
C MET A 1 2.49 -9.96 -16.66
N LYS A 2 1.89 -9.59 -15.53
CA LYS A 2 2.18 -8.30 -14.87
C LYS A 2 3.63 -8.29 -14.37
N ASP A 3 4.26 -7.13 -14.35
CA ASP A 3 5.54 -6.96 -13.66
C ASP A 3 5.36 -7.20 -12.16
N ARG A 4 6.44 -7.50 -11.45
CA ARG A 4 6.41 -7.66 -10.00
C ARG A 4 7.33 -6.63 -9.37
N ILE A 5 6.78 -5.79 -8.51
CA ILE A 5 7.53 -4.78 -7.76
C ILE A 5 7.65 -5.29 -6.33
N VAL A 6 8.87 -5.40 -5.81
CA VAL A 6 9.14 -5.82 -4.44
C VAL A 6 9.67 -4.63 -3.66
N ILE A 7 8.88 -4.15 -2.70
CA ILE A 7 9.20 -3.02 -1.83
C ILE A 7 9.85 -3.57 -0.57
N ILE A 8 11.05 -3.10 -0.26
CA ILE A 8 11.77 -3.51 0.94
C ILE A 8 11.94 -2.28 1.82
N THR A 9 11.52 -2.40 3.08
CA THR A 9 11.66 -1.34 4.08
C THR A 9 12.38 -1.84 5.33
N THR A 10 12.85 -0.92 6.16
CA THR A 10 13.49 -1.29 7.44
C THR A 10 12.47 -1.73 8.49
N TYR A 11 11.33 -1.04 8.61
CA TYR A 11 10.36 -1.30 9.67
C TYR A 11 8.96 -1.58 9.12
N ARG A 12 8.21 -2.48 9.78
CA ARG A 12 6.87 -2.93 9.36
C ARG A 12 5.83 -1.80 9.29
N ASN A 13 5.92 -0.81 10.17
CA ASN A 13 5.01 0.34 10.19
C ASN A 13 5.06 1.16 8.88
N TYR A 14 6.23 1.27 8.24
CA TYR A 14 6.38 2.02 6.98
C TYR A 14 5.96 1.22 5.73
N VAL A 15 5.93 -0.11 5.83
CA VAL A 15 5.54 -1.01 4.72
C VAL A 15 4.16 -0.62 4.18
N ASN A 16 3.20 -0.38 5.08
CA ASN A 16 1.79 -0.26 4.72
C ASN A 16 1.50 0.97 3.86
N HIS A 17 2.10 2.12 4.20
CA HIS A 17 1.86 3.37 3.46
C HIS A 17 2.49 3.35 2.07
N ILE A 18 3.72 2.85 1.95
CA ILE A 18 4.43 2.76 0.67
C ILE A 18 3.78 1.70 -0.22
N ALA A 19 3.51 0.51 0.32
CA ALA A 19 2.83 -0.56 -0.41
C ALA A 19 1.46 -0.12 -0.92
N TYR A 20 0.68 0.58 -0.08
CA TYR A 20 -0.60 1.10 -0.49
C TYR A 20 -0.48 2.16 -1.59
N GLN A 21 0.44 3.11 -1.45
CA GLN A 21 0.69 4.13 -2.47
C GLN A 21 1.00 3.45 -3.82
N MET A 22 1.89 2.46 -3.80
CA MET A 22 2.27 1.67 -4.97
C MET A 22 1.11 0.87 -5.55
N LEU A 23 0.25 0.29 -4.72
CA LEU A 23 -0.94 -0.41 -5.15
C LEU A 23 -1.93 0.53 -5.85
N GLN A 24 -2.13 1.75 -5.34
CA GLN A 24 -3.01 2.74 -5.97
C GLN A 24 -2.47 3.24 -7.32
N ILE A 25 -1.15 3.33 -7.46
CA ILE A 25 -0.51 3.85 -8.66
C ILE A 25 -0.36 2.76 -9.74
N PHE A 26 0.06 1.57 -9.36
CA PHE A 26 0.52 0.52 -10.27
C PHE A 26 -0.23 -0.81 -10.15
N GLY A 27 -1.21 -0.98 -9.27
CA GLY A 27 -1.85 -2.29 -9.03
C GLY A 27 -2.54 -2.95 -10.25
N ASP A 28 -2.87 -2.18 -11.28
CA ASP A 28 -3.34 -2.69 -12.58
C ASP A 28 -2.20 -3.10 -13.52
N ARG A 29 -0.97 -2.62 -13.31
CA ARG A 29 0.22 -2.89 -14.15
C ARG A 29 1.19 -3.89 -13.55
N ALA A 30 1.35 -3.86 -12.23
CA ALA A 30 2.30 -4.67 -11.50
C ALA A 30 1.63 -5.36 -10.30
N HIS A 31 2.15 -6.54 -9.96
CA HIS A 31 1.92 -7.16 -8.68
C HIS A 31 2.85 -6.50 -7.65
N ILE A 32 2.26 -5.92 -6.61
CA ILE A 32 3.00 -5.23 -5.56
C ILE A 32 3.25 -6.24 -4.45
N VAL A 33 4.51 -6.49 -4.18
CA VAL A 33 4.98 -7.23 -3.01
C VAL A 33 5.66 -6.23 -2.09
N ALA A 34 5.45 -6.32 -0.80
CA ALA A 34 6.24 -5.58 0.16
C ALA A 34 6.82 -6.52 1.21
N THR A 35 7.92 -6.17 1.84
CA THR A 35 8.54 -6.95 2.91
C THR A 35 9.49 -6.05 3.72
N THR A 36 9.99 -6.57 4.83
CA THR A 36 11.07 -5.92 5.57
C THR A 36 12.41 -6.54 5.26
N SER A 37 13.50 -5.82 5.56
CA SER A 37 14.84 -6.41 5.49
C SER A 37 15.04 -7.59 6.45
N GLU A 38 14.30 -7.62 7.56
CA GLU A 38 14.38 -8.71 8.57
C GLU A 38 13.69 -10.00 8.09
N ASP A 39 12.64 -9.84 7.28
CA ASP A 39 11.85 -10.95 6.73
C ASP A 39 12.42 -11.49 5.41
N LEU A 40 13.56 -10.96 4.94
CA LEU A 40 14.11 -11.31 3.64
C LEU A 40 14.86 -12.66 3.69
N ASP A 41 14.46 -13.61 2.86
CA ASP A 41 15.20 -14.86 2.65
C ASP A 41 15.65 -15.04 1.18
N GLY A 42 16.48 -16.06 0.94
CA GLY A 42 17.06 -16.36 -0.38
C GLY A 42 16.06 -16.78 -1.47
N GLY A 43 14.80 -17.05 -1.13
CA GLY A 43 13.74 -17.46 -2.07
C GLY A 43 12.80 -16.33 -2.48
N HIS A 44 12.80 -15.19 -1.78
CA HIS A 44 11.83 -14.12 -1.97
C HIS A 44 11.99 -13.34 -3.30
N LEU A 45 13.23 -13.19 -3.78
CA LEU A 45 13.56 -12.33 -4.92
C LEU A 45 13.78 -13.12 -6.22
N LYS A 46 13.07 -12.74 -7.29
CA LYS A 46 13.21 -13.29 -8.64
C LYS A 46 13.99 -12.33 -9.53
N ARG A 47 14.67 -12.85 -10.55
CA ARG A 47 15.49 -12.06 -11.48
C ARG A 47 14.71 -10.96 -12.21
N GLU A 48 13.42 -11.16 -12.42
CA GLU A 48 12.54 -10.23 -13.13
C GLU A 48 11.87 -9.20 -12.21
N ASP A 49 12.08 -9.29 -10.89
CA ASP A 49 11.49 -8.35 -9.94
C ASP A 49 12.11 -6.95 -10.07
N ILE A 50 11.28 -5.92 -9.92
CA ILE A 50 11.74 -4.54 -9.74
C ILE A 50 11.85 -4.30 -8.23
N ILE A 51 13.06 -4.18 -7.71
CA ILE A 51 13.30 -4.00 -6.29
C ILE A 51 13.26 -2.51 -5.95
N VAL A 52 12.43 -2.13 -4.98
CA VAL A 52 12.29 -0.75 -4.51
C VAL A 52 12.69 -0.69 -3.04
N LEU A 53 13.81 -0.03 -2.76
CA LEU A 53 14.34 0.12 -1.40
C LEU A 53 13.89 1.47 -0.83
N SER A 54 13.33 1.49 0.38
CA SER A 54 12.86 2.74 1.01
C SER A 54 13.98 3.71 1.45
N SER A 55 15.23 3.23 1.44
CA SER A 55 16.44 3.98 1.80
C SER A 55 17.64 3.30 1.14
N ASP A 56 18.68 4.08 0.89
CA ASP A 56 19.99 3.63 0.43
C ASP A 56 20.70 2.67 1.40
N ILE A 57 20.49 2.81 2.70
CA ILE A 57 21.04 1.92 3.74
C ILE A 57 20.63 0.47 3.48
N LEU A 58 19.42 0.24 2.96
CA LEU A 58 18.93 -1.10 2.65
C LEU A 58 19.70 -1.77 1.51
N TYR A 59 20.40 -1.01 0.67
CA TYR A 59 21.13 -1.59 -0.45
C TYR A 59 22.20 -2.58 0.03
N GLY A 60 22.98 -2.19 1.05
CA GLY A 60 23.98 -3.07 1.65
C GLY A 60 23.38 -4.31 2.33
N ILE A 61 22.16 -4.19 2.88
CA ILE A 61 21.47 -5.28 3.56
C ILE A 61 20.89 -6.29 2.57
N VAL A 62 20.32 -5.80 1.46
CA VAL A 62 19.64 -6.64 0.46
C VAL A 62 20.61 -7.23 -0.56
N GLN A 63 21.80 -6.64 -0.74
CA GLN A 63 22.81 -7.07 -1.70
C GLN A 63 23.06 -8.60 -1.76
N PRO A 64 23.17 -9.33 -0.63
CA PRO A 64 23.40 -10.78 -0.65
C PRO A 64 22.29 -11.61 -1.30
N TYR A 65 21.09 -11.04 -1.42
CA TYR A 65 19.89 -11.71 -1.95
C TYR A 65 19.59 -11.32 -3.40
N LEU A 66 20.28 -10.32 -3.94
CA LEU A 66 20.08 -9.83 -5.29
C LEU A 66 20.69 -10.77 -6.33
N HIS A 67 20.01 -10.93 -7.46
CA HIS A 67 20.61 -11.56 -8.64
C HIS A 67 21.52 -10.58 -9.37
N GLU A 68 22.39 -11.12 -10.23
CA GLU A 68 23.24 -10.32 -11.11
C GLU A 68 22.38 -9.43 -12.03
N ASN A 69 22.71 -8.14 -12.11
CA ASN A 69 21.97 -7.12 -12.88
C ASN A 69 20.49 -6.97 -12.50
N GLN A 70 20.12 -7.27 -11.26
CA GLN A 70 18.78 -6.99 -10.75
C GLN A 70 18.45 -5.50 -10.88
N ASN A 71 17.22 -5.18 -11.30
CA ASN A 71 16.74 -3.81 -11.30
C ASN A 71 16.43 -3.36 -9.86
N VAL A 72 17.25 -2.46 -9.32
CA VAL A 72 17.13 -1.93 -7.96
C VAL A 72 16.98 -0.41 -8.02
N ILE A 73 15.91 0.08 -7.40
CA ILE A 73 15.57 1.49 -7.29
C ILE A 73 15.66 1.90 -5.83
N ILE A 74 16.49 2.89 -5.53
CA ILE A 74 16.54 3.50 -4.20
C ILE A 74 15.52 4.64 -4.16
N ALA A 75 14.40 4.38 -3.51
CA ALA A 75 13.32 5.33 -3.43
C ALA A 75 13.64 6.49 -2.48
N LYS A 76 13.31 7.70 -2.94
CA LYS A 76 13.29 8.91 -2.13
C LYS A 76 11.89 9.13 -1.58
N ARG A 77 11.83 9.59 -0.33
CA ARG A 77 10.58 9.93 0.36
C ARG A 77 10.40 11.44 0.44
N GLU A 78 9.17 11.92 0.44
CA GLU A 78 8.83 13.34 0.58
C GLU A 78 7.65 13.55 1.55
N VAL A 79 7.47 14.79 1.98
CA VAL A 79 6.30 15.19 2.75
C VAL A 79 5.04 15.08 1.89
N ASN A 80 4.01 14.45 2.45
CA ASN A 80 2.70 14.42 1.82
C ASN A 80 2.00 15.77 2.00
N VAL A 81 1.99 16.59 0.95
CA VAL A 81 1.34 17.91 0.97
C VAL A 81 -0.13 17.82 1.38
N ALA A 82 -0.83 16.76 0.98
CA ALA A 82 -2.23 16.55 1.33
C ALA A 82 -2.45 16.32 2.84
N ALA A 83 -1.47 15.76 3.55
CA ALA A 83 -1.53 15.53 5.00
C ALA A 83 -1.01 16.72 5.80
N ALA A 84 -0.18 17.56 5.19
CA ALA A 84 0.41 18.76 5.79
C ALA A 84 -0.46 20.03 5.65
N GLU A 85 -1.78 19.90 5.41
CA GLU A 85 -2.71 21.02 5.21
C GLU A 85 -2.63 22.07 6.34
N GLN A 86 -2.40 21.64 7.58
CA GLN A 86 -2.28 22.54 8.74
C GLN A 86 -1.20 23.62 8.55
N LEU A 87 -0.11 23.31 7.83
CA LEU A 87 0.98 24.26 7.58
C LEU A 87 0.55 25.43 6.69
N LEU A 88 -0.45 25.25 5.82
CA LEU A 88 -0.97 26.32 4.95
C LEU A 88 -1.62 27.47 5.73
N PHE A 89 -2.05 27.20 6.95
CA PHE A 89 -2.79 28.15 7.78
C PHE A 89 -1.97 28.73 8.92
N LEU A 90 -0.69 28.33 9.05
CA LEU A 90 0.20 28.91 10.04
C LEU A 90 0.57 30.35 9.65
N PRO A 91 0.77 31.25 10.63
CA PRO A 91 1.32 32.56 10.32
C PRO A 91 2.71 32.41 9.68
N PRO A 92 3.13 33.26 8.73
CA PRO A 92 4.45 33.14 8.13
C PRO A 92 5.57 33.28 9.17
N LYS A 93 6.75 32.75 8.86
CA LYS A 93 7.99 32.82 9.67
C LYS A 93 7.93 32.13 11.04
N GLN A 94 7.12 31.09 11.19
CA GLN A 94 7.19 30.24 12.39
C GLN A 94 8.53 29.52 12.46
N LYS A 95 9.03 29.32 13.67
CA LYS A 95 10.16 28.44 13.95
C LYS A 95 9.65 27.07 14.40
N ILE A 96 9.83 26.08 13.54
CA ILE A 96 9.25 24.74 13.67
C ILE A 96 10.35 23.72 13.93
N LEU A 97 10.27 23.02 15.05
CA LEU A 97 11.14 21.88 15.35
C LEU A 97 10.58 20.63 14.65
N VAL A 98 11.37 19.98 13.80
CA VAL A 98 10.96 18.77 13.07
C VAL A 98 11.59 17.56 13.75
N VAL A 99 10.75 16.75 14.41
CA VAL A 99 11.14 15.58 15.19
C VAL A 99 10.94 14.30 14.39
N ASN A 100 11.99 13.47 14.34
CA ASN A 100 11.95 12.16 13.70
C ASN A 100 12.80 11.12 14.46
N ASP A 101 12.72 9.86 14.03
CA ASP A 101 13.41 8.71 14.64
C ASP A 101 14.95 8.80 14.57
N THR A 102 15.49 9.37 13.50
CA THR A 102 16.91 9.53 13.24
C THR A 102 17.21 10.93 12.73
N LYS A 103 18.42 11.43 12.97
CA LYS A 103 18.86 12.73 12.45
C LYS A 103 18.73 12.83 10.93
N GLN A 104 19.09 11.77 10.19
CA GLN A 104 18.97 11.73 8.74
C GLN A 104 17.51 11.87 8.26
N ASN A 105 16.58 11.11 8.86
CA ASN A 105 15.17 11.21 8.49
C ASN A 105 14.57 12.59 8.84
N ALA A 106 15.05 13.22 9.91
CA ALA A 106 14.68 14.59 10.27
C ALA A 106 15.23 15.61 9.25
N ASP A 107 16.50 15.49 8.84
CA ASP A 107 17.11 16.37 7.83
C ASP A 107 16.42 16.26 6.47
N ASP A 108 16.10 15.04 6.03
CA ASP A 108 15.36 14.82 4.79
C ASP A 108 13.95 15.42 4.85
N ALA A 109 13.27 15.30 6.00
CA ALA A 109 11.96 15.90 6.19
C ALA A 109 12.06 17.44 6.16
N VAL A 110 13.06 18.03 6.81
CA VAL A 110 13.34 19.47 6.77
C VAL A 110 13.64 19.94 5.35
N ALA A 111 14.44 19.20 4.58
CA ALA A 111 14.72 19.53 3.18
C ALA A 111 13.43 19.53 2.34
N SER A 112 12.57 18.53 2.51
CA SER A 112 11.26 18.47 1.84
C SER A 112 10.34 19.62 2.26
N LEU A 113 10.24 19.94 3.55
CA LEU A 113 9.45 21.04 4.07
C LEU A 113 9.91 22.40 3.53
N LYS A 114 11.22 22.65 3.52
CA LYS A 114 11.80 23.90 2.98
C LYS A 114 11.48 24.12 1.51
N ASN A 115 11.30 23.05 0.73
CA ASN A 115 10.97 23.15 -0.69
C ASN A 115 9.47 23.37 -0.96
N ILE A 116 8.60 22.96 -0.03
CA ILE A 116 7.14 22.97 -0.21
C ILE A 116 6.49 24.12 0.55
N PHE A 117 6.88 24.32 1.81
CA PHE A 117 6.34 25.29 2.76
C PHE A 117 7.46 26.25 3.20
N PHE A 118 8.02 26.97 2.22
CA PHE A 118 9.23 27.79 2.35
C PHE A 118 9.06 29.04 3.23
N GLU A 119 7.85 29.30 3.74
CA GLU A 119 7.50 30.45 4.56
C GLU A 119 7.96 30.32 6.02
N HIS A 120 8.46 29.15 6.45
CA HIS A 120 8.83 28.85 7.84
C HIS A 120 10.31 28.48 8.01
N GLU A 121 10.82 28.64 9.22
CA GLU A 121 12.14 28.17 9.62
C GLU A 121 12.03 26.78 10.25
N TYR A 122 12.72 25.80 9.67
CA TYR A 122 12.70 24.41 10.14
C TYR A 122 14.03 24.01 10.74
N VAL A 123 13.97 23.38 11.92
CA VAL A 123 15.11 22.83 12.64
C VAL A 123 14.94 21.33 12.78
N ALA A 124 15.87 20.53 12.26
CA ALA A 124 15.82 19.07 12.36
C ALA A 124 16.25 18.61 13.76
N PHE A 125 15.48 17.69 14.33
CA PHE A 125 15.76 17.05 15.61
C PHE A 125 15.51 15.53 15.50
N GLY A 126 16.50 14.75 15.93
CA GLY A 126 16.49 13.29 15.81
C GLY A 126 16.96 12.62 17.11
N ASP A 127 17.92 11.72 16.99
CA ASP A 127 18.49 10.87 18.04
C ASP A 127 19.45 11.59 19.02
N ASP A 128 19.59 12.90 18.90
CA ASP A 128 20.39 13.73 19.80
C ASP A 128 19.66 14.03 21.14
N PRO A 129 20.38 14.34 22.23
CA PRO A 129 19.75 14.87 23.44
C PRO A 129 18.92 16.11 23.12
N PHE A 130 17.66 16.15 23.58
CA PHE A 130 16.77 17.29 23.37
C PHE A 130 17.43 18.58 23.86
N MET A 131 17.74 19.46 22.92
CA MET A 131 18.23 20.79 23.24
C MET A 131 17.04 21.72 23.49
N GLU A 132 17.01 22.34 24.66
CA GLU A 132 16.02 23.37 24.98
C GLU A 132 16.15 24.52 23.97
N GLY A 133 15.02 24.87 23.36
CA GLY A 133 14.90 25.96 22.42
C GLY A 133 13.48 26.50 22.40
N THR A 134 13.34 27.77 22.03
CA THR A 134 12.02 28.38 21.80
C THR A 134 11.59 28.08 20.36
N TYR A 135 10.51 27.31 20.23
CA TYR A 135 9.87 26.94 18.97
C TYR A 135 8.39 27.29 19.05
N ASP A 136 7.83 27.76 17.94
CA ASP A 136 6.40 28.08 17.85
C ASP A 136 5.57 26.79 17.72
N TYR A 137 6.11 25.80 17.00
CA TYR A 137 5.51 24.50 16.78
C TYR A 137 6.54 23.37 16.82
N ILE A 138 6.09 22.18 17.19
CA ILE A 138 6.84 20.93 17.04
C ILE A 138 6.10 20.07 16.03
N LEU A 139 6.79 19.67 14.97
CA LEU A 139 6.24 18.91 13.86
C LEU A 139 6.85 17.51 13.83
N THR A 140 6.05 16.50 13.52
CA THR A 140 6.57 15.16 13.19
C THR A 140 5.87 14.56 11.97
N PRO A 141 6.58 13.80 11.11
CA PRO A 141 5.96 13.06 10.01
C PRO A 141 5.51 11.65 10.42
N GLY A 142 4.32 11.53 11.01
CA GLY A 142 3.71 10.24 11.36
C GLY A 142 4.25 9.60 12.64
N GLU A 143 5.24 10.22 13.30
CA GLU A 143 5.88 9.70 14.51
C GLU A 143 5.41 10.44 15.77
N ARG A 144 4.09 10.59 15.93
CA ARG A 144 3.47 11.33 17.05
C ARG A 144 4.00 10.94 18.43
N HIS A 145 4.37 9.68 18.60
CA HIS A 145 4.89 9.14 19.86
C HIS A 145 6.29 9.66 20.21
N LEU A 146 7.03 10.21 19.24
CA LEU A 146 8.34 10.85 19.45
C LEU A 146 8.22 12.32 19.87
N LEU A 147 7.03 12.93 19.79
CA LEU A 147 6.85 14.32 20.18
C LEU A 147 7.18 14.51 21.68
N PRO A 148 8.09 15.44 22.03
CA PRO A 148 8.43 15.70 23.41
C PRO A 148 7.23 16.26 24.16
N LYS A 149 7.12 15.92 25.45
CA LYS A 149 6.06 16.44 26.34
C LYS A 149 6.41 17.87 26.76
N THR A 150 6.16 18.83 25.87
CA THR A 150 6.35 20.26 26.13
C THR A 150 5.00 21.00 26.11
N GLY A 151 5.00 22.29 26.46
CA GLY A 151 3.83 23.16 26.27
C GLY A 151 3.67 23.68 24.84
N THR A 152 4.61 23.38 23.94
CA THR A 152 4.59 23.84 22.55
C THR A 152 3.58 23.03 21.73
N PRO A 153 2.74 23.66 20.90
CA PRO A 153 1.79 22.95 20.03
C PRO A 153 2.48 21.93 19.11
N GLY A 154 1.99 20.69 19.15
CA GLY A 154 2.45 19.59 18.30
C GLY A 154 1.60 19.44 17.02
N ILE A 155 2.26 19.28 15.87
CA ILE A 155 1.67 19.02 14.56
C ILE A 155 2.18 17.67 14.07
N ASP A 156 1.26 16.78 13.69
CA ASP A 156 1.60 15.55 12.96
C ASP A 156 1.14 15.72 11.51
N ILE A 157 2.08 15.62 10.57
CA ILE A 157 1.81 15.75 9.12
C ILE A 157 1.66 14.39 8.42
N GLY A 158 1.53 13.31 9.18
CA GLY A 158 1.39 11.95 8.67
C GLY A 158 2.67 11.39 8.05
N SER A 159 2.64 10.11 7.71
CA SER A 159 3.80 9.40 7.16
C SER A 159 4.25 9.97 5.82
N ARG A 160 5.57 10.01 5.62
CA ARG A 160 6.18 10.37 4.34
C ARG A 160 5.82 9.37 3.25
N ILE A 161 5.70 9.85 2.02
CA ILE A 161 5.30 9.10 0.83
C ILE A 161 6.48 9.00 -0.15
N LEU A 162 6.38 8.13 -1.16
CA LEU A 162 7.33 8.11 -2.28
C LEU A 162 7.27 9.42 -3.07
N SER A 163 8.45 9.93 -3.42
CA SER A 163 8.58 11.09 -4.29
C SER A 163 8.09 10.79 -5.70
N ILE A 164 7.64 11.83 -6.40
CA ILE A 164 7.25 11.72 -7.81
C ILE A 164 8.40 11.22 -8.69
N ASP A 165 9.65 11.56 -8.37
CA ASP A 165 10.83 11.09 -9.09
C ASP A 165 10.99 9.57 -8.97
N SER A 166 10.86 9.03 -7.76
CA SER A 166 10.91 7.57 -7.54
C SER A 166 9.75 6.86 -8.20
N ILE A 167 8.54 7.44 -8.17
CA ILE A 167 7.38 6.90 -8.87
C ILE A 167 7.63 6.86 -10.39
N ARG A 168 8.24 7.91 -10.96
CA ARG A 168 8.61 7.95 -12.38
C ARG A 168 9.65 6.90 -12.72
N GLU A 169 10.70 6.76 -11.90
CA GLU A 169 11.76 5.76 -12.09
C GLU A 169 11.21 4.32 -12.07
N ILE A 170 10.28 4.05 -11.14
CA ILE A 170 9.57 2.76 -11.12
C ILE A 170 8.72 2.58 -12.38
N ASN A 171 8.01 3.62 -12.82
CA ASN A 171 7.23 3.56 -14.05
C ASN A 171 8.10 3.30 -15.29
N GLU A 172 9.31 3.86 -15.35
CA GLU A 172 10.26 3.66 -16.44
C GLU A 172 10.79 2.23 -16.52
N SER A 173 10.84 1.56 -15.37
CA SER A 173 11.25 0.16 -15.21
C SER A 173 10.17 -0.87 -15.58
N LEU A 174 8.91 -0.46 -15.71
CA LEU A 174 7.81 -1.35 -16.10
C LEU A 174 7.85 -1.68 -17.59
N LYS A 175 7.46 -2.92 -17.94
CA LYS A 175 7.25 -3.35 -19.33
C LYS A 175 6.12 -2.56 -19.99
N HIS A 176 5.07 -2.29 -19.23
CA HIS A 176 3.90 -1.53 -19.68
C HIS A 176 3.72 -0.28 -18.82
N ARG A 177 4.44 0.77 -19.22
CA ARG A 177 4.42 2.09 -18.57
C ARG A 177 3.02 2.67 -18.50
N VAL A 178 2.73 3.35 -17.40
CA VAL A 178 1.57 4.21 -17.22
C VAL A 178 1.87 5.54 -17.90
N ASP A 179 0.88 6.07 -18.62
CA ASP A 179 0.96 7.43 -19.19
C ASP A 179 1.21 8.46 -18.07
N LEU A 180 2.02 9.49 -18.36
CA LEU A 180 2.46 10.44 -17.36
C LEU A 180 1.30 11.20 -16.69
N SER A 181 0.27 11.57 -17.45
CA SER A 181 -0.91 12.25 -16.89
C SER A 181 -1.68 11.32 -15.95
N ILE A 182 -1.86 10.06 -16.36
CA ILE A 182 -2.53 9.04 -15.55
C ILE A 182 -1.72 8.77 -14.28
N LEU A 183 -0.39 8.65 -14.40
CA LEU A 183 0.53 8.42 -13.28
C LEU A 183 0.41 9.55 -12.24
N HIS A 184 0.41 10.80 -12.70
CA HIS A 184 0.25 11.96 -11.85
C HIS A 184 -1.09 11.98 -11.13
N HIS A 185 -2.21 11.73 -11.83
CA HIS A 185 -3.53 11.66 -11.21
C HIS A 185 -3.63 10.55 -10.15
N ARG A 186 -3.03 9.38 -10.43
CA ARG A 186 -3.00 8.27 -9.47
C ARG A 186 -2.14 8.59 -8.26
N ASN A 187 -1.02 9.29 -8.45
CA ASN A 187 -0.19 9.78 -7.34
C ASN A 187 -0.97 10.78 -6.46
N LEU A 188 -1.61 11.79 -7.04
CA LEU A 188 -2.44 12.73 -6.27
C LEU A 188 -3.58 12.02 -5.52
N LYS A 189 -4.24 11.06 -6.17
CA LYS A 189 -5.28 10.24 -5.53
C LYS A 189 -4.72 9.47 -4.33
N SER A 190 -3.54 8.86 -4.45
CA SER A 190 -2.93 8.09 -3.36
C SER A 190 -2.54 8.99 -2.19
N GLN A 191 -2.01 10.20 -2.46
CA GLN A 191 -1.69 11.20 -1.44
C GLN A 191 -2.92 11.62 -0.62
N LEU A 192 -4.02 11.95 -1.29
CA LEU A 192 -5.28 12.33 -0.64
C LEU A 192 -5.86 11.20 0.21
N PHE A 193 -5.72 9.96 -0.25
CA PHE A 193 -6.22 8.79 0.47
C PHE A 193 -5.40 8.54 1.74
N ILE A 194 -4.06 8.54 1.62
CA ILE A 194 -3.14 8.41 2.75
C ILE A 194 -3.35 9.53 3.78
N ALA A 195 -3.61 10.76 3.33
CA ALA A 195 -3.83 11.91 4.22
C ALA A 195 -5.13 11.85 5.03
N LYS A 196 -6.20 11.25 4.46
CA LYS A 196 -7.52 11.27 5.10
C LYS A 196 -7.76 10.18 6.13
N GLU A 197 -6.93 9.14 6.17
CA GLU A 197 -7.30 7.90 6.84
C GLU A 197 -6.33 7.54 7.97
N ASN A 198 -6.63 8.05 9.17
CA ASN A 198 -5.96 7.69 10.45
C ASN A 198 -6.35 6.27 10.96
N SER A 199 -6.66 5.31 10.09
CA SER A 199 -7.10 3.97 10.51
C SER A 199 -6.22 2.86 9.90
N PRO A 200 -5.23 2.35 10.66
CA PRO A 200 -4.27 1.34 10.22
C PRO A 200 -4.90 0.03 9.72
N VAL A 201 -6.08 -0.35 10.25
CA VAL A 201 -6.63 -1.71 10.11
C VAL A 201 -6.92 -2.12 8.66
N GLN A 202 -7.45 -1.22 7.83
CA GLN A 202 -7.82 -1.56 6.44
C GLN A 202 -6.58 -1.62 5.52
N TYR A 203 -5.53 -0.87 5.85
CA TYR A 203 -4.27 -0.86 5.12
C TYR A 203 -3.32 -1.92 5.58
N GLU A 204 -3.28 -2.24 6.86
CA GLU A 204 -2.63 -3.45 7.34
C GLU A 204 -3.20 -4.63 6.58
N GLN A 205 -4.52 -4.81 6.46
CA GLN A 205 -5.06 -5.90 5.65
C GLN A 205 -4.72 -5.78 4.15
N LEU A 206 -4.82 -4.61 3.51
CA LEU A 206 -4.50 -4.44 2.08
C LEU A 206 -3.00 -4.57 1.77
N ALA A 207 -2.15 -4.07 2.66
CA ALA A 207 -0.70 -4.18 2.61
C ALA A 207 -0.28 -5.58 2.99
N LEU A 208 -0.73 -6.21 4.09
CA LEU A 208 -0.54 -7.64 4.44
C LEU A 208 -0.90 -8.54 3.24
N ASN A 209 -2.01 -8.25 2.56
CA ASN A 209 -2.40 -8.96 1.32
C ASN A 209 -1.44 -8.72 0.13
N ALA A 210 -0.63 -7.66 0.18
CA ALA A 210 0.51 -7.39 -0.70
C ALA A 210 1.86 -7.80 -0.07
N THR A 211 1.97 -8.00 1.25
CA THR A 211 3.23 -8.27 1.97
C THR A 211 3.51 -9.77 2.08
N TYR A 212 2.50 -10.62 1.97
CA TYR A 212 2.72 -12.06 2.07
C TYR A 212 3.12 -12.66 0.73
N GLU A 213 4.20 -13.45 0.76
CA GLU A 213 4.50 -14.51 -0.20
C GLU A 213 3.19 -15.12 -0.72
N GLY A 214 3.14 -15.42 -2.02
CA GLY A 214 1.96 -16.04 -2.63
C GLY A 214 1.40 -17.13 -1.72
N MET A 215 0.08 -17.08 -1.48
CA MET A 215 -0.68 -17.99 -0.64
C MET A 215 -0.01 -19.37 -0.51
N THR A 216 0.33 -19.77 0.72
CA THR A 216 0.92 -21.09 0.95
C THR A 216 -0.09 -22.19 0.62
N ILE A 217 0.38 -23.38 0.24
CA ILE A 217 -0.51 -24.54 0.00
C ILE A 217 -1.37 -24.82 1.24
N GLN A 218 -0.79 -24.73 2.44
CA GLN A 218 -1.54 -24.92 3.68
C GLN A 218 -2.67 -23.89 3.84
N ARG A 219 -2.38 -22.60 3.62
CA ARG A 219 -3.38 -21.53 3.74
C ARG A 219 -4.46 -21.65 2.66
N PHE A 220 -4.07 -22.06 1.46
CA PHE A 220 -5.01 -22.34 0.37
C PHE A 220 -5.99 -23.45 0.75
N GLU A 221 -5.50 -24.58 1.27
CA GLU A 221 -6.36 -25.70 1.66
C GLU A 221 -7.27 -25.34 2.85
N GLU A 222 -6.80 -24.54 3.81
CA GLU A 222 -7.63 -23.99 4.89
C GLU A 222 -8.80 -23.16 4.34
N ILE A 223 -8.51 -22.17 3.48
CA ILE A 223 -9.53 -21.30 2.89
C ILE A 223 -10.49 -22.13 2.01
N LYS A 224 -9.97 -23.06 1.22
CA LYS A 224 -10.77 -23.95 0.36
C LYS A 224 -11.75 -24.76 1.21
N HIS A 225 -11.28 -25.32 2.33
CA HIS A 225 -12.13 -26.08 3.25
C HIS A 225 -13.23 -25.21 3.88
N GLU A 226 -12.89 -23.99 4.30
CA GLU A 226 -13.88 -23.04 4.82
C GLU A 226 -14.90 -22.62 3.74
N MET A 227 -14.48 -22.46 2.49
CA MET A 227 -15.37 -22.18 1.36
C MET A 227 -16.31 -23.36 1.07
N GLU A 228 -15.83 -24.60 1.13
CA GLU A 228 -16.65 -25.81 1.00
C GLU A 228 -17.70 -25.91 2.12
N ALA A 229 -17.36 -25.47 3.33
CA ALA A 229 -18.30 -25.42 4.45
C ALA A 229 -19.39 -24.33 4.28
N LEU A 230 -19.11 -23.26 3.54
CA LEU A 230 -20.08 -22.19 3.23
C LEU A 230 -21.07 -22.58 2.11
N GLY A 231 -20.78 -23.63 1.33
CA GLY A 231 -21.66 -24.17 0.29
C GLY A 231 -20.88 -24.72 -0.91
N TYR A 232 -21.49 -24.69 -2.10
CA TYR A 232 -20.83 -25.17 -3.32
C TYR A 232 -19.62 -24.30 -3.69
N LEU A 233 -18.43 -24.90 -3.65
CA LEU A 233 -17.16 -24.23 -3.92
C LEU A 233 -17.14 -23.55 -5.30
N ASP A 234 -17.63 -24.23 -6.33
CA ASP A 234 -17.69 -23.70 -7.70
C ASP A 234 -18.51 -22.39 -7.79
N GLU A 235 -19.58 -22.27 -7.02
CA GLU A 235 -20.41 -21.05 -6.97
C GLU A 235 -19.64 -19.88 -6.36
N LEU A 236 -18.87 -20.13 -5.30
CA LEU A 236 -18.07 -19.11 -4.62
C LEU A 236 -16.89 -18.66 -5.49
N VAL A 237 -16.24 -19.61 -6.16
CA VAL A 237 -15.18 -19.35 -7.16
C VAL A 237 -15.72 -18.51 -8.32
N ALA A 238 -16.92 -18.81 -8.83
CA ALA A 238 -17.56 -18.01 -9.87
C ALA A 238 -17.82 -16.56 -9.43
N ILE A 239 -18.25 -16.35 -8.18
CA ILE A 239 -18.42 -15.01 -7.60
C ILE A 239 -17.09 -14.25 -7.59
N LEU A 240 -16.00 -14.88 -7.13
CA LEU A 240 -14.68 -14.25 -7.12
C LEU A 240 -14.24 -13.86 -8.54
N TYR A 241 -14.44 -14.72 -9.55
CA TYR A 241 -14.14 -14.39 -10.94
C TYR A 241 -14.88 -13.15 -11.44
N VAL A 242 -16.16 -12.99 -11.08
CA VAL A 242 -16.93 -11.80 -11.45
C VAL A 242 -16.27 -10.52 -10.91
N TYR A 243 -15.74 -10.54 -9.68
CA TYR A 243 -15.05 -9.38 -9.12
C TYR A 243 -13.65 -9.14 -9.73
N VAL A 244 -12.93 -10.19 -10.13
CA VAL A 244 -11.70 -10.03 -10.94
C VAL A 244 -12.02 -9.32 -12.24
N GLN A 245 -13.06 -9.76 -12.97
CA GLN A 245 -13.49 -9.14 -14.21
C GLN A 245 -13.91 -7.68 -14.02
N GLY A 246 -14.60 -7.36 -12.92
CA GLY A 246 -14.93 -5.99 -12.55
C GLY A 246 -13.67 -5.13 -12.32
N LYS A 247 -12.68 -5.66 -11.60
CA LYS A 247 -11.40 -4.99 -11.33
C LYS A 247 -10.60 -4.74 -12.62
N GLU A 248 -10.48 -5.74 -13.50
CA GLU A 248 -9.81 -5.63 -14.80
C GLU A 248 -10.43 -4.54 -15.69
N ARG A 249 -11.75 -4.35 -15.58
CA ARG A 249 -12.49 -3.32 -16.34
C ARG A 249 -12.60 -1.98 -15.60
N LEU A 250 -11.98 -1.83 -14.43
CA LEU A 250 -12.07 -0.66 -13.56
C LEU A 250 -13.52 -0.28 -13.19
N GLN A 251 -14.40 -1.27 -13.06
CA GLN A 251 -15.82 -1.09 -12.74
C GLN A 251 -16.13 -1.63 -11.34
N SER A 252 -16.78 -0.80 -10.52
CA SER A 252 -17.42 -1.29 -9.30
C SER A 252 -18.71 -2.01 -9.66
N LEU A 253 -18.87 -3.24 -9.17
CA LEU A 253 -20.02 -4.08 -9.47
C LEU A 253 -21.03 -4.04 -8.33
N GLY A 254 -22.24 -3.55 -8.62
CA GLY A 254 -23.38 -3.67 -7.73
C GLY A 254 -24.01 -5.07 -7.76
N ARG A 255 -24.75 -5.44 -6.71
CA ARG A 255 -25.40 -6.76 -6.55
C ARG A 255 -26.20 -7.22 -7.77
N ARG A 256 -26.99 -6.32 -8.39
CA ARG A 256 -27.77 -6.61 -9.60
C ARG A 256 -26.88 -6.96 -10.81
N ARG A 257 -25.75 -6.28 -10.97
CA ARG A 257 -24.80 -6.54 -12.06
C ARG A 257 -24.06 -7.86 -11.84
N VAL A 258 -23.68 -8.15 -10.59
CA VAL A 258 -23.09 -9.43 -10.21
C VAL A 258 -24.03 -10.59 -10.51
N LEU A 259 -25.32 -10.49 -10.14
CA LEU A 259 -26.32 -11.50 -10.47
C LEU A 259 -26.46 -11.74 -11.99
N GLN A 260 -26.46 -10.66 -12.79
CA GLN A 260 -26.53 -10.78 -14.24
C GLN A 260 -25.32 -11.55 -14.81
N MET A 261 -24.10 -11.19 -14.38
CA MET A 261 -22.88 -11.84 -14.86
C MET A 261 -22.80 -13.31 -14.42
N LEU A 262 -23.30 -13.64 -13.22
CA LEU A 262 -23.39 -15.02 -12.76
C LEU A 262 -24.40 -15.84 -13.56
N HIS A 263 -25.54 -15.24 -13.92
CA HIS A 263 -26.54 -15.89 -14.76
C HIS A 263 -26.00 -16.17 -16.18
N GLU A 264 -25.21 -15.25 -16.74
CA GLU A 264 -24.50 -15.45 -18.02
C GLU A 264 -23.48 -16.62 -17.95
N GLN A 265 -23.06 -17.01 -16.74
CA GLN A 265 -22.18 -18.16 -16.47
C GLN A 265 -22.95 -19.40 -15.98
N ASN A 266 -24.28 -19.46 -16.18
CA ASN A 266 -25.17 -20.53 -15.73
C ASN A 266 -25.30 -20.70 -14.21
N TYR A 267 -24.92 -19.69 -13.42
CA TYR A 267 -25.16 -19.66 -11.97
C TYR A 267 -26.38 -18.81 -11.63
N THR A 268 -27.38 -19.41 -10.98
CA THR A 268 -28.62 -18.72 -10.61
C THR A 268 -28.70 -18.56 -9.09
N PHE A 269 -28.80 -17.32 -8.62
CA PHE A 269 -28.94 -16.98 -7.20
C PHE A 269 -30.10 -16.02 -6.97
N SER A 270 -30.77 -16.14 -5.83
CA SER A 270 -31.58 -15.05 -5.29
C SER A 270 -30.69 -13.94 -4.72
N GLU A 271 -31.22 -12.72 -4.58
CA GLU A 271 -30.48 -11.62 -3.93
C GLU A 271 -30.04 -11.98 -2.51
N GLN A 272 -30.86 -12.74 -1.77
CA GLN A 272 -30.55 -13.19 -0.41
C GLN A 272 -29.42 -14.24 -0.41
N GLN A 273 -29.41 -15.16 -1.38
CA GLN A 273 -28.33 -16.15 -1.53
C GLN A 273 -27.01 -15.47 -1.87
N LEU A 274 -27.00 -14.55 -2.84
CA LEU A 274 -25.81 -13.80 -3.19
C LEU A 274 -25.29 -13.01 -1.98
N ARG A 275 -26.18 -12.34 -1.25
CA ARG A 275 -25.80 -11.59 -0.04
C ARG A 275 -25.08 -12.48 0.99
N ARG A 276 -25.63 -13.64 1.33
CA ARG A 276 -25.01 -14.57 2.29
C ARG A 276 -23.64 -15.06 1.84
N LYS A 277 -23.49 -15.36 0.55
CA LYS A 277 -22.21 -15.77 -0.03
C LYS A 277 -21.18 -14.64 0.00
N LEU A 278 -21.58 -13.41 -0.31
CA LEU A 278 -20.71 -12.24 -0.20
C LEU A 278 -20.26 -11.99 1.25
N GLU A 279 -21.17 -12.13 2.23
CA GLU A 279 -20.84 -12.02 3.65
C GLU A 279 -19.81 -13.09 4.07
N GLY A 280 -19.99 -14.35 3.63
CA GLY A 280 -19.02 -15.42 3.89
C GLY A 280 -17.65 -15.15 3.25
N LEU A 281 -17.61 -14.75 1.98
CA LEU A 281 -16.36 -14.39 1.29
C LEU A 281 -15.65 -13.17 1.92
N GLN A 282 -16.40 -12.28 2.57
CA GLN A 282 -15.84 -11.16 3.34
C GLN A 282 -15.25 -11.62 4.67
N GLN A 283 -15.91 -12.56 5.36
CA GLN A 283 -15.36 -13.17 6.59
C GLN A 283 -14.05 -13.92 6.32
N LEU A 284 -13.93 -14.53 5.13
CA LEU A 284 -12.70 -15.16 4.65
C LEU A 284 -11.67 -14.18 4.09
N GLU A 285 -11.94 -12.86 4.15
CA GLU A 285 -11.07 -11.80 3.64
C GLU A 285 -10.77 -11.90 2.12
N LEU A 286 -11.58 -12.66 1.36
CA LEU A 286 -11.47 -12.79 -0.10
C LEU A 286 -12.14 -11.64 -0.84
N LEU A 287 -13.10 -10.96 -0.19
CA LEU A 287 -13.77 -9.75 -0.67
C LEU A 287 -13.76 -8.64 0.38
N LEU A 288 -13.74 -7.39 -0.08
CA LEU A 288 -13.83 -6.18 0.75
C LEU A 288 -15.12 -5.42 0.44
N ALA A 289 -15.93 -5.15 1.47
CA ALA A 289 -17.08 -4.26 1.37
C ALA A 289 -16.60 -2.79 1.34
N GLY A 290 -16.91 -2.05 0.27
CA GLY A 290 -16.69 -0.61 0.25
C GLY A 290 -17.71 0.12 1.15
N SER A 291 -17.31 1.24 1.76
CA SER A 291 -18.23 2.12 2.48
C SER A 291 -19.25 2.75 1.50
N GLY A 292 -20.54 2.60 1.81
CA GLY A 292 -21.63 3.19 1.04
C GLY A 292 -21.80 2.65 -0.39
N ARG A 293 -21.82 3.54 -1.39
CA ARG A 293 -22.07 3.22 -2.82
C ARG A 293 -20.83 2.69 -3.56
N SER A 294 -19.70 2.53 -2.88
CA SER A 294 -18.41 2.17 -3.48
C SER A 294 -18.35 0.73 -4.02
N GLY A 295 -19.31 -0.12 -3.64
CA GLY A 295 -19.42 -1.52 -4.06
C GLY A 295 -18.39 -2.45 -3.42
N THR A 296 -18.50 -3.75 -3.72
CA THR A 296 -17.59 -4.78 -3.21
C THR A 296 -16.40 -4.93 -4.16
N LYS A 297 -15.20 -5.19 -3.62
CA LYS A 297 -13.97 -5.41 -4.37
C LYS A 297 -13.33 -6.74 -4.00
N ILE A 298 -12.63 -7.36 -4.94
CA ILE A 298 -11.79 -8.53 -4.63
C ILE A 298 -10.49 -8.09 -3.94
N THR A 299 -10.05 -8.87 -2.95
CA THR A 299 -8.76 -8.67 -2.27
C THR A 299 -7.64 -9.38 -3.02
N SER A 300 -6.38 -9.06 -2.71
CA SER A 300 -5.25 -9.83 -3.27
C SER A 300 -5.30 -11.30 -2.83
N LEU A 301 -5.77 -11.58 -1.61
CA LEU A 301 -5.99 -12.96 -1.12
C LEU A 301 -6.99 -13.71 -2.01
N GLY A 302 -8.10 -13.06 -2.38
CA GLY A 302 -9.08 -13.63 -3.31
C GLY A 302 -8.50 -13.90 -4.70
N GLU A 303 -7.61 -13.04 -5.20
CA GLU A 303 -6.92 -13.24 -6.48
C GLU A 303 -5.90 -14.39 -6.42
N GLN A 304 -5.11 -14.47 -5.34
CA GLN A 304 -4.15 -15.56 -5.12
C GLN A 304 -4.85 -16.91 -4.97
N PHE A 305 -5.96 -16.96 -4.23
CA PHE A 305 -6.79 -18.16 -4.10
C PHE A 305 -7.24 -18.66 -5.47
N LEU A 306 -7.79 -17.75 -6.31
CA LEU A 306 -8.23 -18.10 -7.66
C LEU A 306 -7.08 -18.61 -8.54
N GLN A 307 -5.89 -18.02 -8.42
CA GLN A 307 -4.73 -18.46 -9.17
C GLN A 307 -4.34 -19.90 -8.79
N MET A 308 -4.20 -20.21 -7.50
CA MET A 308 -3.86 -21.56 -7.04
C MET A 308 -4.96 -22.58 -7.36
N TYR A 309 -6.22 -22.18 -7.25
CA TYR A 309 -7.37 -23.02 -7.61
C TYR A 309 -7.35 -23.41 -9.10
N ARG A 310 -6.98 -22.49 -10.00
CA ARG A 310 -6.77 -22.79 -11.43
C ARG A 310 -5.63 -23.79 -11.64
N GLU A 311 -4.49 -23.52 -11.01
CA GLU A 311 -3.29 -24.36 -11.15
C GLU A 311 -3.49 -25.80 -10.62
N GLN A 312 -4.39 -26.01 -9.66
CA GLN A 312 -4.81 -27.34 -9.22
C GLN A 312 -5.73 -28.02 -10.24
N LYS A 313 -6.77 -27.33 -10.76
CA LYS A 313 -7.69 -27.90 -11.76
C LYS A 313 -7.03 -28.24 -13.09
N GLU A 314 -5.92 -27.59 -13.45
CA GLU A 314 -5.15 -27.91 -14.66
C GLU A 314 -4.26 -29.15 -14.51
N LYS A 315 -4.07 -29.65 -13.27
CA LYS A 315 -3.27 -30.84 -12.96
C LYS A 315 -4.11 -32.11 -12.73
N GLU A 316 -5.42 -31.96 -12.59
CA GLU A 316 -6.42 -33.05 -12.43
C GLU A 316 -6.99 -33.48 -13.80
#